data_AF-A0A3D0ZVK7-F1
#
_entry.id   AF-A0A3D0ZVK7-F1
#
_cell.length_a   1.000
_cell.length_b   1.000
_cell.length_c   1.000
_cell.angle_alpha   90.00
_cell.angle_beta   90.00
_cell.angle_gamma   90.00
#
_symmetry.space_group_name_H-M   'P 1'
#
loop_
_entity.id
_entity.type
_entity.pdbx_description
1 polymer ?
#
loop_
_entity_poly.entity_id
_entity_poly.type
_entity_poly.pdbx_seq_one_letter_code
_entity_poly.pdbx_strand_id
1 'polypeptide(L)'
;PDGLLEFSVVFTDRSVNHMSEQFQTVMNEISTTLKRVYNAASVAIVPGGGTFGMEAVARQFATGQKCLVIRNGFFSFRWTQILDAGAIAADHIVLKASRTKSASNAPFAPKNVDEVCATIKKEQPKVVFAPHVETSAGILLPDDYIRAVADATHEVGGLFVLDCIA
;
A
#
# COMPACT_ATOMS: atom_id res chain seq x y z
N PRO A 1 10.58 -2.83 34.91
CA PRO A 1 10.68 -2.57 36.37
C PRO A 1 11.53 -1.34 36.72
N ASP A 2 12.41 -0.91 35.81
CA ASP A 2 13.41 0.16 36.06
C ASP A 2 13.02 1.53 35.48
N GLY A 3 11.72 1.77 35.25
CA GLY A 3 11.21 3.03 34.69
C GLY A 3 10.93 4.11 35.76
N LEU A 4 10.74 5.35 35.31
CA LEU A 4 10.26 6.44 36.16
C LEU A 4 8.84 6.17 36.67
N LEU A 5 8.46 6.80 37.79
CA LEU A 5 7.08 6.79 38.25
C LEU A 5 6.16 7.50 37.25
N GLU A 6 5.01 6.89 36.97
CA GLU A 6 4.09 7.37 35.96
C GLU A 6 3.16 8.45 36.52
N PHE A 7 3.48 9.72 36.22
CA PHE A 7 2.66 10.89 36.52
C PHE A 7 2.34 11.71 35.26
N SER A 8 2.55 11.15 34.06
CA SER A 8 2.18 11.84 32.83
C SER A 8 0.66 11.88 32.64
N VAL A 9 0.21 12.78 31.78
CA VAL A 9 -1.21 12.94 31.45
C VAL A 9 -1.70 11.95 30.38
N VAL A 10 -0.80 11.12 29.83
CA VAL A 10 -1.06 10.28 28.65
C VAL A 10 -1.15 8.79 28.95
N PHE A 11 -0.62 8.33 30.09
CA PHE A 11 -0.63 6.91 30.47
C PHE A 11 -0.89 6.71 31.97
N THR A 12 -1.14 5.45 32.34
CA THR A 12 -1.08 4.96 33.71
C THR A 12 -0.01 3.87 33.82
N ASP A 13 0.26 3.40 35.04
CA ASP A 13 1.21 2.32 35.33
C ASP A 13 0.87 0.95 34.69
N ARG A 14 -0.28 0.85 34.03
CA ARG A 14 -0.75 -0.35 33.32
C ARG A 14 -0.26 -0.46 31.87
N SER A 15 0.40 0.58 31.36
CA SER A 15 0.89 0.65 29.98
C SER A 15 2.31 1.18 29.93
N VAL A 16 3.11 0.70 28.99
CA VAL A 16 4.45 1.26 28.76
C VAL A 16 4.32 2.65 28.15
N ASN A 17 4.89 3.65 28.82
CA ASN A 17 4.89 5.02 28.34
C ASN A 17 5.72 5.16 27.06
N HIS A 18 5.17 5.79 26.02
CA HIS A 18 5.86 5.98 24.74
C HIS A 18 7.13 6.85 24.84
N MET A 19 7.29 7.62 25.92
CA MET A 19 8.47 8.43 26.19
C MET A 19 9.58 7.65 26.91
N SER A 20 9.29 6.45 27.44
CA SER A 20 10.26 5.64 28.18
C SER A 20 11.39 5.11 27.29
N GLU A 21 12.58 4.89 27.86
CA GLU A 21 13.70 4.26 27.16
C GLU A 21 13.33 2.87 26.61
N GLN A 22 12.50 2.14 27.35
CA GLN A 22 11.99 0.83 26.92
C GLN A 22 11.20 0.95 25.60
N PHE A 23 10.26 1.90 25.51
CA PHE A 23 9.48 2.09 24.28
C PHE A 23 10.34 2.61 23.12
N GLN A 24 11.25 3.55 23.40
CA GLN A 24 12.18 4.06 22.40
C GLN A 24 13.05 2.93 21.80
N THR A 25 13.55 2.03 22.64
CA THR A 25 14.32 0.86 22.20
C THR A 25 13.48 -0.02 21.27
N VAL A 26 12.26 -0.37 21.68
CA VAL A 26 11.33 -1.18 20.87
C VAL A 26 11.05 -0.52 19.51
N MET A 27 10.78 0.80 19.48
CA MET A 27 10.50 1.50 18.23
C MET A 27 11.72 1.56 17.29
N ASN A 28 12.93 1.72 17.84
CA ASN A 28 14.16 1.67 17.07
C ASN A 28 14.44 0.27 16.50
N GLU A 29 14.17 -0.79 17.27
CA GLU A 29 14.29 -2.18 16.83
C GLU A 29 13.27 -2.51 15.73
N ILE A 30 12.02 -2.07 15.88
CA ILE A 30 10.98 -2.22 14.85
C ILE A 30 11.43 -1.52 13.55
N SER A 31 11.87 -0.26 13.65
CA SER A 31 12.34 0.52 12.50
C SER A 31 13.51 -0.17 11.80
N THR A 32 14.53 -0.60 12.55
CA THR A 32 15.71 -1.29 12.01
C THR A 32 15.33 -2.61 11.35
N THR A 33 14.48 -3.41 12.00
CA THR A 33 14.07 -4.72 11.50
C THR A 33 13.25 -4.59 10.22
N LEU A 34 12.25 -3.71 10.18
CA LEU A 34 11.39 -3.53 9.01
C LEU A 34 12.17 -2.96 7.82
N LYS A 35 13.07 -1.98 8.04
CA LYS A 35 13.95 -1.47 6.97
C LYS A 35 14.81 -2.58 6.37
N ARG A 36 15.38 -3.45 7.21
CA ARG A 36 16.20 -4.58 6.75
C ARG A 36 15.39 -5.61 5.96
N VAL A 37 14.21 -6.00 6.46
CA VAL A 37 13.36 -7.02 5.81
C VAL A 37 12.89 -6.57 4.43
N TYR A 38 12.45 -5.31 4.31
CA TYR A 38 11.92 -4.78 3.05
C TYR A 38 12.95 -4.01 2.20
N ASN A 39 14.22 -3.97 2.63
CA ASN A 39 15.24 -3.12 2.02
C ASN A 39 14.78 -1.66 1.84
N ALA A 40 14.09 -1.13 2.84
CA ALA A 40 13.46 0.20 2.79
C ALA A 40 14.37 1.28 3.40
N ALA A 41 14.36 2.47 2.80
CA ALA A 41 15.06 3.63 3.35
C ALA A 41 14.43 4.13 4.67
N SER A 42 13.10 4.06 4.75
CA SER A 42 12.28 4.62 5.83
C SER A 42 11.12 3.70 6.18
N VAL A 43 10.64 3.82 7.42
CA VAL A 43 9.48 3.10 7.96
C VAL A 43 8.65 4.09 8.75
N ALA A 44 7.34 3.99 8.62
CA ALA A 44 6.36 4.71 9.42
C ALA A 44 5.36 3.72 10.02
N ILE A 45 4.96 3.96 11.27
CA ILE A 45 3.92 3.18 11.96
C ILE A 45 2.71 4.08 12.11
N VAL A 46 1.58 3.65 11.55
CA VAL A 46 0.31 4.37 11.60
C VAL A 46 -0.61 3.63 12.56
N PRO A 47 -0.96 4.20 13.72
CA PRO A 47 -1.88 3.57 14.66
C PRO A 47 -3.25 3.30 14.01
N GLY A 48 -3.69 2.04 14.00
CA GLY A 48 -4.92 1.60 13.33
C GLY A 48 -4.78 0.19 12.75
N GLY A 49 -5.48 -0.07 11.65
CA GLY A 49 -5.31 -1.30 10.85
C GLY A 49 -4.59 -1.05 9.52
N GLY A 50 -4.36 -2.09 8.72
CA GLY A 50 -3.71 -1.97 7.41
C GLY A 50 -4.39 -0.94 6.49
N THR A 51 -5.74 -0.86 6.52
CA THR A 51 -6.51 0.17 5.80
C THR A 51 -6.13 1.60 6.18
N PHE A 52 -5.74 1.87 7.43
CA PHE A 52 -5.31 3.21 7.84
C PHE A 52 -3.96 3.56 7.22
N GLY A 53 -3.07 2.57 7.07
CA GLY A 53 -1.84 2.72 6.29
C GLY A 53 -2.14 3.04 4.82
N MET A 54 -3.09 2.33 4.20
CA MET A 54 -3.52 2.61 2.83
C MET A 54 -4.03 4.05 2.70
N GLU A 55 -4.93 4.48 3.58
CA GLU A 55 -5.50 5.84 3.53
C GLU A 55 -4.47 6.93 3.80
N ALA A 56 -3.54 6.71 4.74
CA ALA A 56 -2.43 7.63 4.99
C ALA A 56 -1.57 7.84 3.73
N VAL A 57 -1.20 6.75 3.05
CA VAL A 57 -0.45 6.81 1.78
C VAL A 57 -1.26 7.53 0.70
N ALA A 58 -2.55 7.20 0.54
CA ALA A 58 -3.40 7.85 -0.45
C ALA A 58 -3.52 9.36 -0.20
N ARG A 59 -3.80 9.79 1.03
CA ARG A 59 -3.92 11.21 1.35
C ARG A 59 -2.62 11.98 1.16
N GLN A 60 -1.47 11.34 1.44
CA GLN A 60 -0.17 11.97 1.29
C GLN A 60 0.26 12.13 -0.18
N PHE A 61 -0.02 11.14 -1.03
CA PHE A 61 0.58 11.09 -2.37
C PHE A 61 -0.44 11.19 -3.52
N ALA A 62 -1.71 10.83 -3.31
CA ALA A 62 -2.73 10.86 -4.37
C ALA A 62 -3.51 12.18 -4.43
N THR A 63 -3.40 13.04 -3.42
CA THR A 63 -4.18 14.29 -3.36
C THR A 63 -3.87 15.20 -4.55
N GLY A 64 -4.89 15.54 -5.34
CA GLY A 64 -4.78 16.32 -6.58
C GLY A 64 -4.05 15.62 -7.72
N GLN A 65 -3.76 14.32 -7.59
CA GLN A 65 -3.00 13.55 -8.58
C GLN A 65 -3.90 12.64 -9.40
N LYS A 66 -3.46 12.35 -10.64
CA LYS A 66 -4.01 11.26 -11.44
C LYS A 66 -3.41 9.93 -10.99
N CYS A 67 -4.27 8.97 -10.68
CA CYS A 67 -3.88 7.67 -10.14
C CYS A 67 -4.22 6.52 -11.09
N LEU A 68 -3.55 5.39 -10.92
CA LEU A 68 -3.94 4.11 -11.53
C LEU A 68 -4.03 3.03 -10.46
N VAL A 69 -5.09 2.22 -10.49
CA VAL A 69 -5.32 1.11 -9.57
C VAL A 69 -5.38 -0.20 -10.34
N ILE A 70 -4.46 -1.12 -10.03
CA ILE A 70 -4.55 -2.52 -10.47
C ILE A 70 -5.50 -3.24 -9.52
N ARG A 71 -6.72 -3.51 -10.01
CA ARG A 71 -7.81 -4.08 -9.19
C ARG A 71 -8.00 -5.56 -9.46
N ASN A 72 -7.47 -6.37 -8.55
CA ASN A 72 -7.59 -7.82 -8.60
C ASN A 72 -8.78 -8.36 -7.79
N GLY A 73 -9.39 -7.54 -6.92
CA GLY A 73 -10.45 -7.99 -6.03
C GLY A 73 -10.93 -6.89 -5.07
N PHE A 74 -11.40 -7.31 -3.89
CA PHE A 74 -12.06 -6.43 -2.92
C PHE A 74 -11.07 -5.53 -2.17
N PHE A 75 -9.87 -6.03 -1.84
CA PHE A 75 -8.90 -5.23 -1.09
C PHE A 75 -8.19 -4.21 -1.98
N SER A 76 -7.93 -4.53 -3.25
CA SER A 76 -7.48 -3.55 -4.24
C SER A 76 -8.60 -2.59 -4.70
N PHE A 77 -9.88 -3.00 -4.61
CA PHE A 77 -10.99 -2.05 -4.76
C PHE A 77 -10.98 -0.98 -3.67
N ARG A 78 -10.47 -1.29 -2.48
CA ARG A 78 -10.40 -0.35 -1.35
C ARG A 78 -9.64 0.93 -1.67
N TRP A 79 -8.63 0.89 -2.53
CA TRP A 79 -7.97 2.11 -3.02
C TRP A 79 -8.97 3.07 -3.65
N THR A 80 -9.80 2.60 -4.58
CA THR A 80 -10.83 3.44 -5.19
C THR A 80 -11.87 3.91 -4.16
N GLN A 81 -12.26 3.06 -3.20
CA GLN A 81 -13.15 3.50 -2.12
C GLN A 81 -12.57 4.67 -1.31
N ILE A 82 -11.27 4.60 -0.98
CA ILE A 82 -10.56 5.67 -0.27
C ILE A 82 -10.50 6.94 -1.13
N LEU A 83 -10.14 6.82 -2.41
CA LEU A 83 -10.04 7.96 -3.33
C LEU A 83 -11.40 8.66 -3.51
N ASP A 84 -12.47 7.89 -3.70
CA ASP A 84 -13.83 8.38 -3.92
C ASP A 84 -14.41 9.00 -2.65
N ALA A 85 -14.34 8.31 -1.52
CA ALA A 85 -14.89 8.79 -0.25
C ALA A 85 -14.17 10.05 0.23
N GLY A 86 -12.86 10.16 -0.04
CA GLY A 86 -12.08 11.34 0.30
C GLY A 86 -12.14 12.46 -0.73
N ALA A 87 -12.63 12.20 -1.96
CA ALA A 87 -12.52 13.08 -3.12
C ALA A 87 -11.10 13.67 -3.28
N ILE A 88 -10.08 12.84 -3.06
CA ILE A 88 -8.69 13.31 -2.94
C ILE A 88 -7.95 13.29 -4.27
N ALA A 89 -8.16 12.29 -5.14
CA ALA A 89 -7.49 12.23 -6.44
C ALA A 89 -8.14 13.19 -7.45
N ALA A 90 -7.34 13.72 -8.38
CA ALA A 90 -7.87 14.50 -9.51
C ALA A 90 -8.60 13.60 -10.52
N ASP A 91 -8.11 12.37 -10.69
CA ASP A 91 -8.71 11.33 -11.53
C ASP A 91 -8.10 9.96 -11.15
N HIS A 92 -8.80 8.86 -11.45
CA HIS A 92 -8.26 7.52 -11.24
C HIS A 92 -8.69 6.52 -12.33
N ILE A 93 -7.70 5.80 -12.87
CA ILE A 93 -7.91 4.74 -13.85
C ILE A 93 -7.89 3.39 -13.14
N VAL A 94 -8.77 2.47 -13.54
CA VAL A 94 -8.87 1.14 -12.94
C VAL A 94 -8.62 0.06 -13.98
N LEU A 95 -7.57 -0.74 -13.78
CA LEU A 95 -7.27 -1.91 -14.58
C LEU A 95 -7.67 -3.16 -13.80
N LYS A 96 -8.76 -3.81 -14.24
CA LYS A 96 -9.35 -4.94 -13.53
C LYS A 96 -8.72 -6.26 -13.97
N ALA A 97 -8.57 -7.17 -13.02
CA ALA A 97 -8.39 -8.59 -13.32
C ALA A 97 -9.53 -9.10 -14.21
N SER A 98 -9.23 -10.09 -15.05
CA SER A 98 -10.17 -10.69 -15.98
C SER A 98 -10.07 -12.21 -15.96
N ARG A 99 -11.13 -12.89 -16.37
CA ARG A 99 -11.10 -14.35 -16.55
C ARG A 99 -10.08 -14.72 -17.61
N THR A 100 -9.35 -15.80 -17.34
CA THR A 100 -8.37 -16.37 -18.28
C THR A 100 -9.01 -16.94 -19.55
N LYS A 101 -10.29 -17.33 -19.48
CA LYS A 101 -11.09 -17.89 -20.57
C LYS A 101 -12.54 -17.46 -20.45
N SER A 102 -13.33 -17.60 -21.52
CA SER A 102 -14.75 -17.23 -21.55
C SER A 102 -15.67 -18.11 -20.70
N ALA A 103 -15.19 -19.24 -20.18
CA ALA A 103 -15.98 -20.15 -19.34
C ALA A 103 -16.38 -19.49 -18.01
N SER A 104 -17.58 -19.82 -17.51
CA SER A 104 -18.15 -19.21 -16.30
C SER A 104 -17.34 -19.49 -15.02
N ASN A 105 -16.66 -20.63 -14.97
CA ASN A 105 -15.82 -21.09 -13.87
C ASN A 105 -14.31 -20.87 -14.11
N ALA A 106 -13.93 -20.12 -15.14
CA ALA A 106 -12.51 -19.85 -15.41
C ALA A 106 -11.90 -18.99 -14.28
N PRO A 107 -10.64 -19.28 -13.88
CA PRO A 107 -9.95 -18.48 -12.88
C PRO A 107 -9.69 -17.07 -13.40
N PHE A 108 -9.60 -16.11 -12.48
CA PHE A 108 -9.19 -14.75 -12.75
C PHE A 108 -7.65 -14.64 -12.73
N ALA A 109 -7.13 -13.76 -13.58
CA ALA A 109 -5.74 -13.35 -13.61
C ALA A 109 -5.68 -11.82 -13.55
N PRO A 110 -4.58 -11.24 -13.02
CA PRO A 110 -4.37 -9.79 -13.10
C PRO A 110 -4.37 -9.34 -14.56
N LYS A 111 -4.61 -8.05 -14.79
CA LYS A 111 -4.51 -7.47 -16.14
C LYS A 111 -3.11 -7.76 -16.70
N ASN A 112 -3.01 -8.08 -17.99
CA ASN A 112 -1.73 -8.37 -18.64
C ASN A 112 -0.73 -7.21 -18.40
N VAL A 113 0.51 -7.54 -18.03
CA VAL A 113 1.51 -6.56 -17.60
C VAL A 113 1.88 -5.57 -18.69
N ASP A 114 1.93 -6.00 -19.95
CA ASP A 114 2.24 -5.12 -21.09
C ASP A 114 1.13 -4.09 -21.29
N GLU A 115 -0.13 -4.50 -21.10
CA GLU A 115 -1.27 -3.58 -21.14
C GLU A 115 -1.24 -2.57 -19.98
N VAL A 116 -0.84 -3.01 -18.77
CA VAL A 116 -0.64 -2.12 -17.64
C VAL A 116 0.47 -1.11 -17.93
N CYS A 117 1.64 -1.57 -18.37
CA CYS A 117 2.78 -0.71 -18.69
C CYS A 117 2.45 0.28 -19.81
N ALA A 118 1.76 -0.17 -20.87
CA ALA A 118 1.31 0.70 -21.95
C ALA A 118 0.33 1.77 -21.44
N THR A 119 -0.59 1.41 -20.55
CA THR A 119 -1.52 2.36 -19.94
C THR A 119 -0.78 3.38 -19.08
N ILE A 120 0.19 2.96 -18.26
CA ILE A 120 1.01 3.86 -17.44
C ILE A 120 1.75 4.87 -18.33
N LYS A 121 2.40 4.41 -19.41
CA LYS A 121 3.13 5.27 -20.35
C LYS A 121 2.22 6.29 -21.04
N LYS A 122 1.01 5.86 -21.43
CA LYS A 122 0.02 6.71 -22.11
C LYS A 122 -0.61 7.73 -21.17
N GLU A 123 -1.02 7.30 -19.98
CA GLU A 123 -1.86 8.08 -19.09
C GLU A 123 -1.07 8.87 -18.05
N GLN A 124 0.21 8.54 -17.89
CA GLN A 124 1.19 9.16 -16.99
C GLN A 124 0.65 9.39 -15.57
N PRO A 125 0.09 8.36 -14.90
CA PRO A 125 -0.39 8.50 -13.53
C PRO A 125 0.79 8.85 -12.60
N LYS A 126 0.53 9.72 -11.62
CA LYS A 126 1.53 10.10 -10.61
C LYS A 126 1.60 9.11 -9.46
N VAL A 127 0.57 8.30 -9.25
CA VAL A 127 0.59 7.19 -8.29
C VAL A 127 -0.05 5.95 -8.91
N VAL A 128 0.63 4.81 -8.79
CA VAL A 128 0.12 3.50 -9.22
C VAL A 128 -0.01 2.60 -8.01
N PHE A 129 -1.22 2.07 -7.76
CA PHE A 129 -1.52 1.17 -6.64
C PHE A 129 -1.72 -0.26 -7.13
N ALA A 130 -1.11 -1.23 -6.45
CA ALA A 130 -1.29 -2.66 -6.74
C ALA A 130 -1.28 -3.52 -5.46
N PRO A 131 -2.09 -4.58 -5.38
CA PRO A 131 -1.98 -5.58 -4.33
C PRO A 131 -0.87 -6.59 -4.67
N HIS A 132 0.10 -6.82 -3.77
CA HIS A 132 1.03 -7.94 -3.91
C HIS A 132 0.25 -9.27 -3.90
N VAL A 133 -0.62 -9.42 -2.90
CA VAL A 133 -1.58 -10.52 -2.79
C VAL A 133 -2.98 -9.94 -2.62
N GLU A 134 -3.88 -10.25 -3.54
CA GLU A 134 -5.31 -9.98 -3.39
C GLU A 134 -5.98 -11.17 -2.70
N THR A 135 -6.23 -11.02 -1.40
CA THR A 135 -6.78 -12.09 -0.56
C THR A 135 -8.22 -12.46 -0.90
N SER A 136 -9.02 -11.55 -1.46
CA SER A 136 -10.41 -11.89 -1.83
C SER A 136 -10.50 -12.79 -3.05
N ALA A 137 -9.46 -12.82 -3.89
CA ALA A 137 -9.42 -13.55 -5.15
C ALA A 137 -8.32 -14.62 -5.20
N GLY A 138 -7.42 -14.66 -4.21
CA GLY A 138 -6.26 -15.55 -4.20
C GLY A 138 -5.26 -15.25 -5.32
N ILE A 139 -5.14 -13.99 -5.73
CA ILE A 139 -4.27 -13.57 -6.84
C ILE A 139 -2.98 -12.97 -6.28
N LEU A 140 -1.85 -13.61 -6.58
CA LEU A 140 -0.50 -13.10 -6.33
C LEU A 140 0.03 -12.39 -7.59
N LEU A 141 0.64 -11.22 -7.43
CA LEU A 141 1.44 -10.59 -8.48
C LEU A 141 2.88 -11.13 -8.41
N PRO A 142 3.39 -11.78 -9.48
CA PRO A 142 4.76 -12.26 -9.51
C PRO A 142 5.81 -11.12 -9.51
N ASP A 143 7.04 -11.41 -9.08
CA ASP A 143 8.12 -10.41 -8.95
C ASP A 143 8.45 -9.67 -10.25
N ASP A 144 8.43 -10.37 -11.39
CA ASP A 144 8.67 -9.78 -12.71
C ASP A 144 7.54 -8.82 -13.12
N TYR A 145 6.29 -9.16 -12.78
CA TYR A 145 5.14 -8.26 -12.95
C TYR A 145 5.31 -6.99 -12.12
N ILE A 146 5.65 -7.12 -10.84
CA ILE A 146 5.85 -6.00 -9.91
C ILE A 146 6.97 -5.10 -10.43
N ARG A 147 8.09 -5.68 -10.87
CA ARG A 147 9.24 -4.95 -11.41
C ARG A 147 8.86 -4.16 -12.65
N ALA A 148 8.17 -4.78 -13.61
CA ALA A 148 7.75 -4.11 -14.84
C ALA A 148 6.82 -2.92 -14.58
N VAL A 149 5.85 -3.07 -13.66
CA VAL A 149 4.95 -1.96 -13.27
C VAL A 149 5.73 -0.84 -12.57
N ALA A 150 6.66 -1.19 -11.67
CA ALA A 150 7.50 -0.20 -11.00
C ALA A 150 8.34 0.59 -12.00
N ASP A 151 9.03 -0.10 -12.93
CA ASP A 151 9.87 0.52 -13.95
C ASP A 151 9.05 1.46 -14.85
N ALA A 152 7.89 1.00 -15.35
CA ALA A 152 7.00 1.84 -16.16
C ALA A 152 6.48 3.06 -15.41
N THR A 153 6.23 2.93 -14.10
CA THR A 153 5.77 4.03 -13.23
C THR A 153 6.89 5.04 -13.03
N HIS A 154 8.12 4.59 -12.79
CA HIS A 154 9.28 5.46 -12.64
C HIS A 154 9.65 6.19 -13.95
N GLU A 155 9.52 5.52 -15.11
CA GLU A 155 9.75 6.14 -16.43
C GLU A 155 8.89 7.39 -16.67
N VAL A 156 7.66 7.43 -16.14
CA VAL A 156 6.75 8.59 -16.24
C VAL A 156 6.85 9.55 -15.04
N GLY A 157 7.82 9.32 -14.15
CA GLY A 157 8.04 10.12 -12.94
C GLY A 157 6.90 10.00 -11.92
N GLY A 158 6.28 8.82 -11.83
CA GLY A 158 5.26 8.49 -10.83
C GLY A 158 5.83 7.69 -9.65
N LEU A 159 5.00 7.47 -8.64
CA LEU A 159 5.27 6.62 -7.48
C LEU A 159 4.50 5.30 -7.59
N PHE A 160 5.20 4.17 -7.43
CA PHE A 160 4.56 2.86 -7.33
C PHE A 160 4.33 2.47 -5.86
N VAL A 161 3.09 2.12 -5.52
CA VAL A 161 2.65 1.72 -4.19
C VAL A 161 2.15 0.27 -4.25
N LEU A 162 2.86 -0.61 -3.54
CA LEU A 162 2.55 -2.03 -3.42
C LEU A 162 1.94 -2.31 -2.04
N ASP A 163 0.74 -2.86 -2.02
CA ASP A 163 0.08 -3.34 -0.80
C ASP A 163 0.54 -4.77 -0.47
N CYS A 164 1.31 -4.89 0.61
CA CYS A 164 1.83 -6.16 1.16
C CYS A 164 1.23 -6.49 2.54
N ILE A 165 -0.04 -6.14 2.79
CA ILE A 165 -0.70 -6.44 4.08
C ILE A 165 -0.84 -7.95 4.33
N ALA A 166 -1.02 -8.73 3.27
CA ALA A 166 -1.23 -10.18 3.33
C ALA A 166 0.06 -10.98 3.12
#